data_AF-A0AAI8XP91-F1
#
_entry.id   AF-A0AAI8XP91-F1
#
_cell.length_a   1.000
_cell.length_b   1.000
_cell.length_c   1.000
_cell.angle_alpha   90.00
_cell.angle_beta   90.00
_cell.angle_gamma   90.00
#
_symmetry.space_group_name_H-M   'P 1'
#
loop_
_entity.id
_entity.type
_entity.pdbx_description
1 polymer ?
#
loop_
_entity_poly.entity_id
_entity_poly.type
_entity_poly.pdbx_seq_one_letter_code
_entity_poly.pdbx_strand_id
1 'polypeptide(L)'
;MRRALVSDYAVRVPAPSGCTGWPWPERRLTYANAVLTEAMIAAGIVLDDTELWNRGLDLLAWLVAGETVNGHLSPTPAAGRSADDIRPGFAQQPTEVAVLADACARAATVDPRAIWPDTVRAAAAWFEGANDAGELMWVPGTGAGFDGLHADGVDRNQGAAATLAAISTFQQAQRYSHAV
;
A
#
# COMPACT_ATOMS: atom_id res chain seq x y z
N MET A 1 19.04 -1.98 22.20
CA MET A 1 18.71 -2.93 21.11
C MET A 1 17.70 -2.36 20.12
N ARG A 2 16.50 -1.91 20.52
CA ARG A 2 15.46 -1.39 19.61
C ARG A 2 15.89 -0.23 18.70
N ARG A 3 16.54 0.80 19.26
CA ARG A 3 16.99 1.98 18.49
C ARG A 3 18.12 1.65 17.50
N ALA A 4 18.99 0.71 17.83
CA ALA A 4 20.11 0.30 16.97
C ALA A 4 19.63 -0.37 15.67
N LEU A 5 18.57 -1.20 15.73
CA LEU A 5 17.96 -1.79 14.55
C LEU A 5 17.32 -0.75 13.63
N VAL A 6 16.64 0.25 14.22
CA VAL A 6 16.03 1.35 13.45
C VAL A 6 17.12 2.22 12.78
N SER A 7 18.22 2.49 13.49
CA SER A 7 19.36 3.20 12.91
C SER A 7 20.05 2.41 11.78
N ASP A 8 20.25 1.10 11.94
CA ASP A 8 20.82 0.25 10.87
C ASP A 8 19.91 0.21 9.65
N TYR A 9 18.59 0.13 9.84
CA TYR A 9 17.62 0.28 8.75
C TYR A 9 17.78 1.63 8.04
N ALA A 10 17.76 2.75 8.78
CA ALA A 10 17.84 4.10 8.21
C ALA A 10 19.10 4.31 7.34
N VAL A 11 20.24 3.77 7.77
CA VAL A 11 21.51 3.84 7.00
C VAL A 11 21.49 2.96 5.74
N ARG A 12 20.66 1.92 5.70
CA ARG A 12 20.55 0.99 4.57
C ARG A 12 19.46 1.34 3.58
N VAL A 13 18.54 2.25 3.90
CA VAL A 13 17.56 2.73 2.92
C VAL A 13 18.33 3.28 1.72
N PRO A 14 18.12 2.75 0.49
CA PRO A 14 18.89 3.17 -0.68
C PRO A 14 18.78 4.68 -0.86
N ALA A 15 19.74 5.37 -1.48
CA ALA A 15 19.60 6.80 -1.79
C ALA A 15 18.48 7.05 -2.83
N PRO A 16 17.95 8.29 -2.96
CA PRO A 16 17.04 8.63 -4.05
C PRO A 16 17.65 8.28 -5.41
N SER A 17 16.87 7.69 -6.32
CA SER A 17 17.37 7.28 -7.63
C SER A 17 17.78 8.45 -8.53
N GLY A 18 17.29 9.67 -8.23
CA GLY A 18 17.48 10.87 -9.05
C GLY A 18 16.69 10.88 -10.37
N CYS A 19 15.97 9.79 -10.67
CA CYS A 19 15.14 9.67 -11.86
C CYS A 19 13.74 10.23 -11.60
N THR A 20 13.40 11.35 -12.24
CA THR A 20 12.09 12.01 -12.05
C THR A 20 10.90 11.15 -12.49
N GLY A 21 11.07 10.30 -13.50
CA GLY A 21 10.02 9.39 -13.98
C GLY A 21 9.86 8.11 -13.14
N TRP A 22 10.87 7.74 -12.36
CA TRP A 22 10.88 6.54 -11.51
C TRP A 22 11.71 6.79 -10.25
N PRO A 23 11.14 7.51 -9.26
CA PRO A 23 11.82 7.84 -8.01
C PRO A 23 12.00 6.61 -7.11
N TRP A 24 11.32 5.51 -7.41
CA TRP A 24 11.41 4.27 -6.64
C TRP A 24 12.85 3.72 -6.64
N PRO A 25 13.38 3.24 -5.50
CA PRO A 25 14.79 2.84 -5.40
C PRO A 25 15.16 1.65 -6.28
N GLU A 26 14.29 0.65 -6.35
CA GLU A 26 14.46 -0.51 -7.22
C GLU A 26 13.95 -0.23 -8.63
N ARG A 27 14.55 -0.88 -9.63
CA ARG A 27 14.12 -0.76 -11.04
C ARG A 27 12.71 -1.33 -11.32
N ARG A 28 12.16 -2.06 -10.36
CA ARG A 28 10.87 -2.77 -10.46
C ARG A 28 10.21 -2.78 -9.09
N LEU A 29 8.92 -2.42 -9.06
CA LEU A 29 8.04 -2.69 -7.94
C LEU A 29 7.79 -4.20 -7.88
N THR A 30 7.79 -4.76 -6.68
CA THR A 30 7.65 -6.20 -6.47
C THR A 30 6.49 -6.45 -5.51
N TYR A 31 6.77 -6.96 -4.32
CA TYR A 31 5.80 -7.36 -3.32
C TYR A 31 5.90 -6.48 -2.07
N ALA A 32 4.75 -6.21 -1.48
CA ALA A 32 4.51 -5.38 -0.31
C ALA A 32 5.22 -4.02 -0.39
N ASN A 33 5.15 -3.35 -1.55
CA ASN A 33 6.01 -2.19 -1.86
C ASN A 33 5.88 -1.07 -0.81
N ALA A 34 4.67 -0.82 -0.32
CA ALA A 34 4.40 0.24 0.65
C ALA A 34 5.10 0.04 2.01
N VAL A 35 5.49 -1.19 2.36
CA VAL A 35 6.23 -1.49 3.61
C VAL A 35 7.55 -0.72 3.67
N LEU A 36 8.22 -0.53 2.52
CA LEU A 36 9.44 0.27 2.46
C LEU A 36 9.17 1.70 2.95
N THR A 37 8.12 2.32 2.42
CA THR A 37 7.78 3.71 2.75
C THR A 37 7.23 3.86 4.16
N GLU A 38 6.44 2.89 4.64
CA GLU A 38 5.97 2.85 6.03
C GLU A 38 7.14 2.78 7.01
N ALA A 39 8.13 1.92 6.73
CA ALA A 39 9.31 1.77 7.55
C ALA A 39 10.18 3.03 7.56
N MET A 40 10.30 3.75 6.43
CA MET A 40 10.98 5.06 6.37
C MET A 40 10.29 6.08 7.27
N ILE A 41 8.96 6.20 7.17
CA ILE A 41 8.17 7.10 8.00
C ILE A 41 8.31 6.73 9.48
N ALA A 42 8.14 5.45 9.83
CA ALA A 42 8.25 4.97 11.20
C ALA A 42 9.65 5.19 11.79
N ALA A 43 10.71 4.92 11.02
CA ALA A 43 12.09 5.13 11.45
C ALA A 43 12.39 6.62 11.65
N GLY A 44 11.95 7.48 10.71
CA GLY A 44 12.09 8.93 10.82
C GLY A 44 11.43 9.48 12.09
N ILE A 45 10.21 9.03 12.42
CA ILE A 45 9.52 9.40 13.67
C ILE A 45 10.38 9.03 14.91
N VAL A 46 10.90 7.81 14.96
CA VAL A 46 11.64 7.30 16.14
C VAL A 46 13.03 7.94 16.29
N LEU A 47 13.64 8.31 15.17
CA LEU A 47 14.97 8.91 15.13
C LEU A 47 14.95 10.45 15.17
N ASP A 48 13.77 11.07 15.05
CA ASP A 48 13.60 12.51 14.82
C ASP A 48 14.30 12.97 13.52
N ASP A 49 14.25 12.10 12.50
CA ASP A 49 14.84 12.32 11.19
C ASP A 49 13.74 12.73 10.20
N THR A 50 13.56 14.05 10.10
CA THR A 50 12.56 14.66 9.23
C THR A 50 12.87 14.45 7.75
N GLU A 51 14.14 14.28 7.37
CA GLU A 51 14.51 14.01 5.98
C GLU A 51 14.05 12.60 5.57
N LEU A 52 14.30 11.62 6.44
CA LEU A 52 13.92 10.23 6.20
C LEU A 52 12.41 10.06 6.09
N TRP A 53 11.62 10.64 7.01
CA TRP A 53 10.16 10.48 6.91
C TRP A 53 9.58 11.21 5.70
N ASN A 54 10.17 12.31 5.24
CA ASN A 54 9.62 13.14 4.16
C ASN A 54 9.84 12.42 2.85
N ARG A 55 11.02 11.82 2.71
CA ARG A 55 11.30 10.92 1.60
C ARG A 55 10.37 9.71 1.57
N GLY A 56 10.02 9.17 2.73
CA GLY A 56 9.02 8.10 2.84
C GLY A 56 7.63 8.55 2.35
N LEU A 57 7.20 9.75 2.76
CA LEU A 57 5.95 10.37 2.30
C LEU A 57 5.94 10.63 0.79
N ASP A 58 7.04 11.12 0.22
CA ASP A 58 7.15 11.41 -1.21
C ASP A 58 7.08 10.12 -2.05
N LEU A 59 7.79 9.08 -1.63
CA LEU A 59 7.74 7.77 -2.29
C LEU A 59 6.36 7.11 -2.16
N LEU A 60 5.71 7.23 -0.99
CA LEU A 60 4.36 6.71 -0.80
C LEU A 60 3.34 7.47 -1.66
N ALA A 61 3.42 8.80 -1.74
CA ALA A 61 2.55 9.59 -2.61
C ALA A 61 2.72 9.19 -4.08
N TRP A 62 3.97 8.98 -4.52
CA TRP A 62 4.25 8.50 -5.87
C TRP A 62 3.67 7.10 -6.10
N LEU A 63 3.82 6.19 -5.13
CA LEU A 63 3.27 4.85 -5.21
C LEU A 63 1.74 4.89 -5.31
N VAL A 64 1.06 5.60 -4.41
CA VAL A 64 -0.41 5.76 -4.45
C VAL A 64 -0.89 6.27 -5.81
N ALA A 65 -0.23 7.29 -6.37
CA ALA A 65 -0.57 7.81 -7.70
C ALA A 65 -0.36 6.78 -8.82
N GLY A 66 0.67 5.93 -8.71
CA GLY A 66 0.93 4.84 -9.65
C GLY A 66 -0.03 3.65 -9.52
N GLU A 67 -0.51 3.38 -8.31
CA GLU A 67 -1.44 2.31 -7.93
C GLU A 67 -2.91 2.73 -8.05
N THR A 68 -3.21 3.96 -8.50
CA THR A 68 -4.58 4.45 -8.70
C THR A 68 -4.88 4.62 -10.18
N VAL A 69 -5.94 3.98 -10.66
CA VAL A 69 -6.39 4.03 -12.06
C VAL A 69 -7.90 4.24 -12.07
N ASN A 70 -8.39 5.17 -12.90
CA ASN A 70 -9.82 5.45 -13.06
C ASN A 70 -10.60 5.72 -11.75
N GLY A 71 -9.92 6.20 -10.71
CA GLY A 71 -10.54 6.57 -9.42
C GLY A 71 -10.58 5.43 -8.38
N HIS A 72 -10.01 4.27 -8.68
CA HIS A 72 -9.88 3.16 -7.73
C HIS A 72 -8.45 2.62 -7.69
N LEU A 73 -8.16 1.76 -6.70
CA LEU A 73 -6.85 1.12 -6.61
C LEU A 73 -6.71 -0.02 -7.64
N SER A 74 -5.67 0.05 -8.44
CA SER A 74 -5.21 -0.98 -9.37
C SER A 74 -3.77 -1.34 -8.97
N PRO A 75 -3.58 -2.10 -7.88
CA PRO A 75 -2.26 -2.32 -7.34
C PRO A 75 -1.32 -3.10 -8.26
N THR A 76 -0.01 -3.02 -7.97
CA THR A 76 1.04 -3.76 -8.66
C THR A 76 0.74 -5.27 -8.63
N PRO A 77 0.76 -5.96 -9.79
CA PRO A 77 0.61 -7.41 -9.85
C PRO A 77 1.66 -8.17 -9.04
N ALA A 78 1.37 -9.44 -8.72
CA ALA A 78 2.33 -10.35 -8.09
C ALA A 78 3.66 -10.50 -8.88
N ALA A 79 3.62 -10.35 -10.21
CA ALA A 79 4.81 -10.38 -11.06
C ALA A 79 5.68 -9.10 -10.95
N GLY A 80 5.17 -8.06 -10.28
CA GLY A 80 5.77 -6.73 -10.18
C GLY A 80 5.39 -5.79 -11.32
N ARG A 81 5.97 -4.58 -11.28
CA ARG A 81 5.80 -3.54 -12.31
C ARG A 81 7.09 -2.73 -12.51
N SER A 82 7.46 -2.52 -13.77
CA SER A 82 8.52 -1.60 -14.20
C SER A 82 7.94 -0.40 -14.94
N ALA A 83 8.76 0.61 -15.23
CA ALA A 83 8.33 1.84 -15.91
C ALA A 83 7.69 1.61 -17.29
N ASP A 84 8.11 0.56 -18.00
CA ASP A 84 7.68 0.24 -19.36
C ASP A 84 6.46 -0.70 -19.42
N ASP A 85 5.97 -1.19 -18.27
CA ASP A 85 4.87 -2.15 -18.21
C ASP A 85 3.50 -1.47 -18.44
N ILE A 86 2.61 -2.16 -19.16
CA ILE A 86 1.25 -1.70 -19.48
C ILE A 86 0.34 -1.82 -18.24
N ARG A 87 -0.62 -0.88 -18.09
CA ARG A 87 -1.61 -0.82 -17.01
C ARG A 87 -3.05 -0.97 -17.53
N PRO A 88 -4.01 -1.45 -16.71
CA PRO A 88 -3.81 -2.03 -15.37
C PRO A 88 -3.12 -3.40 -15.46
N GLY A 89 -2.48 -3.79 -14.36
CA GLY A 89 -1.93 -5.13 -14.22
C GLY A 89 -2.90 -6.01 -13.43
N PHE A 90 -3.08 -7.26 -13.88
CA PHE A 90 -3.87 -8.29 -13.18
C PHE A 90 -2.97 -9.30 -12.44
N ALA A 91 -3.56 -10.15 -11.61
CA ALA A 91 -2.90 -10.88 -10.51
C ALA A 91 -2.58 -9.96 -9.32
N GLN A 92 -3.55 -9.10 -8.99
CA GLN A 92 -3.51 -8.22 -7.83
C GLN A 92 -3.74 -9.03 -6.56
N GLN A 93 -3.02 -8.69 -5.49
CA GLN A 93 -3.06 -9.43 -4.24
C GLN A 93 -3.58 -8.54 -3.11
N PRO A 94 -4.46 -9.05 -2.23
CA PRO A 94 -4.91 -8.34 -1.03
C PRO A 94 -3.77 -7.76 -0.18
N THR A 95 -2.60 -8.40 -0.17
CA THR A 95 -1.45 -7.90 0.58
C THR A 95 -1.02 -6.51 0.13
N GLU A 96 -0.95 -6.23 -1.19
CA GLU A 96 -0.55 -4.90 -1.67
C GLU A 96 -1.50 -3.82 -1.16
N VAL A 97 -2.80 -4.12 -1.17
CA VAL A 97 -3.86 -3.20 -0.72
C VAL A 97 -3.74 -2.94 0.78
N ALA A 98 -3.54 -4.00 1.58
CA ALA A 98 -3.41 -3.87 3.02
C ALA A 98 -2.17 -3.08 3.43
N VAL A 99 -1.00 -3.37 2.84
CA VAL A 99 0.22 -2.62 3.19
C VAL A 99 0.16 -1.17 2.72
N LEU A 100 -0.56 -0.87 1.63
CA LEU A 100 -0.79 0.51 1.19
C LEU A 100 -1.68 1.26 2.19
N ALA A 101 -2.72 0.61 2.71
CA ALA A 101 -3.58 1.16 3.76
C ALA A 101 -2.79 1.42 5.05
N ASP A 102 -1.96 0.47 5.48
CA ASP A 102 -1.12 0.61 6.69
C ASP A 102 -0.10 1.74 6.56
N ALA A 103 0.60 1.81 5.42
CA ALA A 103 1.54 2.89 5.12
C ALA A 103 0.86 4.28 5.09
N CYS A 104 -0.32 4.39 4.47
CA CYS A 104 -1.08 5.63 4.46
C CYS A 104 -1.59 6.00 5.85
N ALA A 105 -2.04 5.02 6.65
CA ALA A 105 -2.43 5.28 8.03
C ALA A 105 -1.26 5.76 8.89
N ARG A 106 -0.03 5.26 8.63
CA ARG A 106 1.20 5.77 9.26
C ARG A 106 1.49 7.21 8.80
N ALA A 107 1.44 7.48 7.51
CA ALA A 107 1.66 8.81 6.93
C ALA A 107 0.73 9.87 7.54
N ALA A 108 -0.55 9.55 7.71
CA ALA A 108 -1.55 10.44 8.31
C ALA A 108 -1.22 10.88 9.75
N THR A 109 -0.32 10.18 10.46
CA THR A 109 0.11 10.59 11.82
C THR A 109 1.11 11.74 11.84
N VAL A 110 1.75 12.04 10.71
CA VAL A 110 2.79 13.09 10.58
C VAL A 110 2.49 14.10 9.48
N ASP A 111 1.56 13.80 8.57
CA ASP A 111 1.23 14.63 7.43
C ASP A 111 -0.31 14.75 7.27
N PRO A 112 -0.89 15.96 7.31
CA PRO A 112 -2.33 16.16 7.29
C PRO A 112 -2.98 16.07 5.89
N ARG A 113 -2.22 15.78 4.82
CA ARG A 113 -2.78 15.68 3.46
C ARG A 113 -3.87 14.61 3.36
N ALA A 114 -4.96 14.94 2.65
CA ALA A 114 -6.12 14.07 2.49
C ALA A 114 -5.83 12.76 1.72
N ILE A 115 -4.79 12.75 0.88
CA ILE A 115 -4.36 11.56 0.12
C ILE A 115 -4.21 10.32 1.02
N TRP A 116 -3.78 10.49 2.27
CA TRP A 116 -3.59 9.37 3.21
C TRP A 116 -4.91 8.73 3.67
N PRO A 117 -5.83 9.44 4.35
CA PRO A 117 -7.11 8.87 4.71
C PRO A 117 -7.98 8.50 3.49
N ASP A 118 -7.86 9.22 2.38
CA ASP A 118 -8.55 8.87 1.12
C ASP A 118 -8.07 7.52 0.58
N THR A 119 -6.77 7.26 0.59
CA THR A 119 -6.22 5.98 0.13
C THR A 119 -6.60 4.83 1.05
N VAL A 120 -6.64 5.05 2.37
CA VAL A 120 -7.14 4.03 3.32
C VAL A 120 -8.60 3.66 3.01
N ARG A 121 -9.44 4.65 2.71
CA ARG A 121 -10.83 4.39 2.27
C ARG A 121 -10.89 3.67 0.93
N ALA A 122 -10.06 4.07 -0.04
CA ALA A 122 -9.98 3.41 -1.34
C ALA A 122 -9.53 1.94 -1.22
N ALA A 123 -8.63 1.64 -0.28
CA ALA A 123 -8.20 0.27 0.03
C ALA A 123 -9.35 -0.59 0.56
N ALA A 124 -10.17 -0.06 1.48
CA ALA A 124 -11.37 -0.77 1.91
C ALA A 124 -12.38 -0.95 0.76
N ALA A 125 -12.60 0.11 -0.03
CA ALA A 125 -13.49 0.06 -1.19
C ALA A 125 -13.04 -0.96 -2.24
N TRP A 126 -11.73 -1.20 -2.39
CA TRP A 126 -11.19 -2.24 -3.27
C TRP A 126 -11.67 -3.63 -2.87
N PHE A 127 -11.71 -3.93 -1.57
CA PHE A 127 -12.30 -5.19 -1.08
C PHE A 127 -13.80 -5.27 -1.36
N GLU A 128 -14.49 -4.12 -1.36
CA GLU A 128 -15.93 -3.98 -1.63
C GLU A 128 -16.28 -3.90 -3.13
N GLY A 129 -15.31 -4.08 -4.02
CA GLY A 129 -15.54 -4.16 -5.47
C GLY A 129 -15.20 -2.88 -6.25
N ALA A 130 -14.70 -1.83 -5.62
CA ALA A 130 -14.06 -0.72 -6.33
C ALA A 130 -12.64 -1.11 -6.77
N ASN A 131 -12.57 -2.06 -7.71
CA ASN A 131 -11.35 -2.60 -8.29
C ASN A 131 -11.54 -2.84 -9.80
N ASP A 132 -10.49 -3.28 -10.50
CA ASP A 132 -10.50 -3.38 -11.96
C ASP A 132 -11.53 -4.37 -12.53
N ALA A 133 -12.06 -5.29 -11.71
CA ALA A 133 -13.06 -6.27 -12.14
C ALA A 133 -14.48 -5.95 -11.63
N GLY A 134 -14.64 -5.00 -10.71
CA GLY A 134 -15.94 -4.74 -10.09
C GLY A 134 -16.41 -5.85 -9.13
N GLU A 135 -15.49 -6.67 -8.62
CA GLU A 135 -15.80 -7.92 -7.90
C GLU A 135 -15.45 -7.83 -6.41
N LEU A 136 -16.26 -8.43 -5.53
CA LEU A 136 -15.92 -8.51 -4.11
C LEU A 136 -14.65 -9.35 -3.90
N MET A 137 -13.73 -8.84 -3.09
CA MET A 137 -12.49 -9.53 -2.71
C MET A 137 -12.53 -10.09 -1.28
N TRP A 138 -13.72 -10.16 -0.68
CA TRP A 138 -13.97 -10.80 0.60
C TRP A 138 -15.43 -11.28 0.72
N VAL A 139 -15.70 -12.08 1.75
CA VAL A 139 -17.04 -12.61 2.07
C VAL A 139 -17.57 -11.89 3.31
N PRO A 140 -18.54 -10.95 3.20
CA PRO A 140 -19.03 -10.18 4.34
C PRO A 140 -19.56 -11.01 5.51
N GLY A 141 -20.17 -12.17 5.21
CA GLY A 141 -20.74 -13.05 6.24
C GLY A 141 -19.70 -13.78 7.10
N THR A 142 -18.48 -13.98 6.60
CA THR A 142 -17.42 -14.74 7.30
C THR A 142 -16.16 -13.92 7.58
N GLY A 143 -16.00 -12.78 6.90
CA GLY A 143 -14.77 -11.98 6.93
C GLY A 143 -13.63 -12.56 6.07
N ALA A 144 -13.84 -13.69 5.39
CA ALA A 144 -12.79 -14.35 4.62
C ALA A 144 -12.39 -13.53 3.39
N GLY A 145 -11.11 -13.29 3.19
CA GLY A 145 -10.57 -12.60 2.01
C GLY A 145 -10.28 -13.58 0.88
N PHE A 146 -10.42 -13.14 -0.37
CA PHE A 146 -10.07 -13.90 -1.57
C PHE A 146 -8.62 -13.63 -1.99
N ASP A 147 -7.89 -14.67 -2.44
CA ASP A 147 -6.43 -14.62 -2.58
C ASP A 147 -5.90 -13.72 -3.69
N GLY A 148 -6.72 -13.40 -4.71
CA GLY A 148 -6.27 -12.50 -5.76
C GLY A 148 -7.33 -12.15 -6.80
N LEU A 149 -7.06 -11.06 -7.51
CA LEU A 149 -7.87 -10.57 -8.62
C LEU A 149 -7.12 -10.75 -9.94
N HIS A 150 -7.63 -11.62 -10.79
CA HIS A 150 -7.10 -11.93 -12.11
C HIS A 150 -7.98 -11.30 -13.21
N ALA A 151 -7.49 -11.28 -14.44
CA ALA A 151 -8.21 -10.70 -15.58
C ALA A 151 -9.50 -11.46 -15.91
N ASP A 152 -9.54 -12.76 -15.60
CA ASP A 152 -10.67 -13.66 -15.77
C ASP A 152 -11.54 -13.79 -14.51
N GLY A 153 -11.19 -13.11 -13.42
CA GLY A 153 -12.00 -12.98 -12.21
C GLY A 153 -11.26 -13.22 -10.90
N VAL A 154 -12.04 -13.40 -9.84
CA VAL A 154 -11.54 -13.58 -8.47
C VAL A 154 -11.03 -15.00 -8.26
N ASP A 155 -9.81 -15.14 -7.72
CA ASP A 155 -9.36 -16.37 -7.08
C ASP A 155 -10.08 -16.52 -5.74
N ARG A 156 -11.06 -17.42 -5.71
CA ARG A 156 -11.94 -17.64 -4.56
C ARG A 156 -11.30 -18.43 -3.41
N ASN A 157 -10.01 -18.78 -3.52
CA ASN A 157 -9.27 -19.33 -2.39
C ASN A 157 -9.28 -18.33 -1.22
N GLN A 158 -9.48 -18.84 -0.01
CA GLN A 158 -9.65 -18.03 1.21
C GLN A 158 -8.46 -18.20 2.15
N GLY A 159 -7.28 -17.80 1.68
CA GLY A 159 -6.05 -17.90 2.44
C GLY A 159 -6.06 -17.04 3.71
N ALA A 160 -5.27 -17.47 4.70
CA ALA A 160 -5.11 -16.71 5.95
C ALA A 160 -4.54 -15.31 5.69
N ALA A 161 -3.60 -15.18 4.75
CA ALA A 161 -2.99 -13.89 4.40
C ALA A 161 -4.02 -12.91 3.80
N ALA A 162 -4.84 -13.37 2.85
CA ALA A 162 -5.91 -12.56 2.26
C ALA A 162 -6.96 -12.14 3.28
N THR A 163 -7.33 -13.04 4.18
CA THR A 163 -8.26 -12.76 5.27
C THR A 163 -7.71 -11.72 6.23
N LEU A 164 -6.44 -11.85 6.65
CA LEU A 164 -5.79 -10.85 7.49
C LEU A 164 -5.65 -9.49 6.79
N ALA A 165 -5.36 -9.48 5.49
CA ALA A 165 -5.29 -8.27 4.69
C ALA A 165 -6.63 -7.51 4.67
N ALA A 166 -7.74 -8.22 4.44
CA ALA A 166 -9.08 -7.64 4.49
C ALA A 166 -9.38 -7.06 5.89
N ILE A 167 -9.19 -7.85 6.95
CA ILE A 167 -9.46 -7.43 8.34
C ILE A 167 -8.62 -6.19 8.72
N SER A 168 -7.32 -6.20 8.44
CA SER A 168 -6.42 -5.07 8.74
C SER A 168 -6.89 -3.81 8.02
N THR A 169 -7.20 -3.92 6.73
CA THR A 169 -7.66 -2.80 5.91
C THR A 169 -8.95 -2.18 6.45
N PHE A 170 -9.95 -3.01 6.79
CA PHE A 170 -11.20 -2.50 7.36
C PHE A 170 -10.99 -1.87 8.74
N GLN A 171 -10.10 -2.41 9.57
CA GLN A 171 -9.75 -1.81 10.86
C GLN A 171 -9.09 -0.44 10.70
N GLN A 172 -8.23 -0.26 9.69
CA GLN A 172 -7.66 1.05 9.37
C GLN A 172 -8.75 2.02 8.89
N ALA A 173 -9.61 1.60 7.97
CA ALA A 173 -10.68 2.44 7.43
C ALA A 173 -11.65 2.92 8.52
N GLN A 174 -12.01 2.06 9.48
CA GLN A 174 -12.86 2.43 10.63
C GLN A 174 -12.31 3.62 11.43
N ARG A 175 -10.97 3.78 11.53
CA ARG A 175 -10.35 4.92 12.22
C ARG A 175 -10.66 6.26 11.55
N TYR A 176 -10.96 6.24 10.25
CA TYR A 176 -11.26 7.43 9.44
C TYR A 176 -12.74 7.60 9.11
N SER A 177 -13.60 6.67 9.53
CA SER A 177 -15.06 6.74 9.36
C SER A 177 -15.77 7.49 10.50
N HIS A 178 -15.06 7.76 11.61
CA HIS A 178 -15.63 8.37 12.82
C HIS A 178 -15.20 9.82 13.08
N ALA A 179 -14.61 10.51 12.10
CA ALA A 179 -14.38 11.95 12.18
C ALA A 179 -15.67 12.70 11.77
N VAL A 180 -16.59 12.85 12.73
CA VAL A 180 -17.74 13.77 12.67
C VAL A 180 -17.67 14.71 13.86
#